data_AF-A0A6L7QGE0-F1
#
_entry.id   AF-A0A6L7QGE0-F1
#
_cell.length_a   1.000
_cell.length_b   1.000
_cell.length_c   1.000
_cell.angle_alpha   90.00
_cell.angle_beta   90.00
_cell.angle_gamma   90.00
#
_symmetry.space_group_name_H-M   'P 1'
#
loop_
_entity.id
_entity.type
_entity.pdbx_description
1 polymer ?
#
loop_
_entity_poly.entity_id
_entity_poly.type
_entity_poly.pdbx_seq_one_letter_code
_entity_poly.pdbx_strand_id
1 'polypeptide(L)'
;MKTDINEEKIEGLGDAQDASWGDYPIDTMLIRNEPRTVHDILRRIEQEQFIMDPDFQRDFIWDEAKQSKLIESVVMRIPLPVFYLAEDEQGRMIVVDGLQRLSTFHRS
;
A
#
# COMPACT_ATOMS: atom_id res chain seq x y z
N MET A 1 42.15 41.23 25.47
CA MET A 1 41.09 41.48 24.47
C MET A 1 40.45 40.13 24.21
N LYS A 2 39.40 39.77 24.95
CA LYS A 2 38.64 38.53 24.73
C LYS A 2 37.49 38.91 23.83
N THR A 3 37.43 38.30 22.65
CA THR A 3 36.34 38.51 21.70
C THR A 3 35.20 37.59 22.13
N ASP A 4 34.10 38.19 22.57
CA ASP A 4 32.84 37.49 22.82
C ASP A 4 32.31 37.02 21.46
N ILE A 5 32.39 35.71 21.21
CA ILE A 5 31.67 35.06 20.12
C ILE A 5 30.23 34.87 20.60
N ASN A 6 29.36 35.76 20.13
CA ASN A 6 27.92 35.68 20.30
C ASN A 6 27.42 34.45 19.54
N GLU A 7 27.02 33.39 20.25
CA GLU A 7 26.29 32.26 19.67
C GLU A 7 24.89 32.76 19.27
N GLU A 8 24.77 33.31 18.07
CA GLU A 8 23.47 33.55 17.45
C GLU A 8 22.81 32.19 17.19
N LYS A 9 21.89 31.83 18.08
CA LYS A 9 20.96 30.71 17.89
C LYS A 9 20.15 30.98 16.62
N ILE A 10 20.45 30.26 15.54
CA ILE A 10 19.71 30.38 14.27
C ILE A 10 18.27 29.91 14.52
N GLU A 11 17.35 30.87 14.50
CA GLU A 11 15.92 30.67 14.68
C GLU A 11 15.36 29.88 13.49
N GLY A 12 14.81 28.68 13.74
CA GLY A 12 14.18 27.85 12.70
C GLY A 12 14.73 26.42 12.58
N LEU A 13 15.84 26.09 13.23
CA LEU A 13 16.20 24.69 13.51
C LEU A 13 15.48 24.28 14.79
N GLY A 14 14.27 23.71 14.65
CA GLY A 14 13.67 22.96 15.75
C GLY A 14 14.63 21.87 16.18
N ASP A 15 14.76 21.66 17.49
CA ASP A 15 15.60 20.61 18.05
C ASP A 15 15.29 19.30 17.29
N ALA A 16 16.31 18.69 16.68
CA ALA A 16 16.20 17.45 15.88
C ALA A 16 15.91 16.22 16.76
N GLN A 17 15.06 16.40 17.76
CA GLN A 17 14.87 15.54 18.90
C GLN A 17 13.40 15.55 19.32
N ASP A 18 12.47 15.39 18.37
CA ASP A 18 11.20 14.69 18.59
C ASP A 18 10.37 14.51 17.30
N ALA A 19 10.94 13.77 16.34
CA ALA A 19 10.11 12.99 15.42
C ALA A 19 10.22 11.50 15.77
N SER A 20 10.25 11.19 17.07
CA SER A 20 10.00 9.83 17.53
C SER A 20 8.53 9.55 17.31
N TRP A 21 8.21 8.62 16.41
CA TRP A 21 6.85 8.09 16.22
C TRP A 21 6.47 7.20 17.42
N GLY A 22 6.59 7.74 18.64
CA GLY A 22 6.82 6.99 19.89
C GLY A 22 5.72 6.03 20.32
N ASP A 23 4.51 6.19 19.78
CA ASP A 23 3.35 5.34 20.09
C ASP A 23 2.78 4.60 18.86
N TYR A 24 3.36 4.77 17.67
CA TYR A 24 2.92 3.99 16.52
C TYR A 24 3.53 2.60 16.60
N PRO A 25 2.73 1.53 16.53
CA PRO A 25 3.20 0.16 16.72
C PRO A 25 3.90 -0.38 15.45
N ILE A 26 4.92 0.34 14.97
CA ILE A 26 5.71 0.01 13.78
C ILE A 26 6.40 -1.35 13.98
N ASP A 27 6.91 -1.62 15.18
CA ASP A 27 7.66 -2.85 15.49
C ASP A 27 6.80 -4.13 15.49
N THR A 28 5.48 -4.00 15.65
CA THR A 28 4.57 -5.15 15.62
C THR A 28 3.99 -5.44 14.23
N MET A 29 4.15 -4.53 13.26
CA MET A 29 3.66 -4.74 11.90
C MET A 29 4.61 -5.67 11.12
N LEU A 30 4.21 -6.93 10.99
CA LEU A 30 4.92 -7.91 10.16
C LEU A 30 4.64 -7.66 8.67
N ILE A 31 5.44 -6.81 8.03
CA ILE A 31 5.34 -6.55 6.59
C ILE A 31 6.13 -7.62 5.83
N ARG A 32 5.45 -8.38 4.95
CA ARG A 32 6.06 -9.37 4.07
C ARG A 32 5.90 -8.94 2.60
N ASN A 33 6.99 -9.01 1.84
CA ASN A 33 6.95 -8.86 0.38
C ASN A 33 7.08 -10.24 -0.25
N GLU A 34 6.04 -10.68 -0.94
CA GLU A 34 6.00 -12.00 -1.57
C GLU A 34 5.59 -11.88 -3.05
N PRO A 35 6.41 -12.39 -3.99
CA PRO A 35 5.98 -12.51 -5.38
C PRO A 35 4.89 -13.59 -5.47
N ARG A 36 3.72 -13.21 -5.98
CA ARG A 36 2.60 -14.11 -6.24
C ARG A 36 2.17 -13.97 -7.70
N THR A 37 1.71 -15.07 -8.29
CA THR A 37 1.14 -15.03 -9.64
C THR A 37 -0.28 -14.50 -9.57
N VAL A 38 -0.71 -13.77 -10.60
CA VAL A 38 -2.11 -13.29 -10.70
C VAL A 38 -3.09 -14.46 -10.59
N HIS A 39 -2.76 -15.60 -11.20
CA HIS A 39 -3.57 -16.81 -11.13
C HIS A 39 -3.76 -17.35 -9.70
N ASP A 40 -2.71 -17.37 -8.86
CA ASP A 40 -2.85 -17.82 -7.47
C ASP A 40 -3.75 -16.86 -6.67
N ILE A 41 -3.64 -15.56 -6.92
CA ILE A 41 -4.49 -14.54 -6.29
C ILE A 41 -5.95 -14.73 -6.71
N LEU A 42 -6.24 -14.84 -8.01
CA LEU A 42 -7.60 -15.05 -8.52
C LEU A 42 -8.25 -16.30 -7.95
N ARG A 43 -7.53 -17.43 -7.93
CA ARG A 43 -8.01 -18.67 -7.33
C ARG A 43 -8.39 -18.51 -5.85
N ARG A 44 -7.61 -17.75 -5.08
CA ARG A 44 -7.90 -17.51 -3.66
C ARG A 44 -9.09 -16.57 -3.46
N ILE A 45 -9.29 -15.62 -4.37
CA ILE A 45 -10.50 -14.78 -4.39
C ILE A 45 -11.74 -15.65 -4.63
N GLU A 46 -11.69 -16.57 -5.59
CA GLU A 46 -12.77 -17.53 -5.86
C GLU A 46 -13.07 -18.45 -4.66
N GLN A 47 -12.06 -18.71 -3.82
CA GLN A 47 -12.18 -19.50 -2.58
C GLN A 47 -12.63 -18.68 -1.36
N GLU A 48 -13.12 -17.45 -1.55
CA GLU A 48 -13.56 -16.54 -0.48
C GLU A 48 -12.46 -16.22 0.57
N GLN A 49 -11.19 -16.43 0.22
CA GLN A 49 -10.06 -16.11 1.09
C GLN A 49 -9.68 -14.63 1.04
N PHE A 50 -10.27 -13.85 0.13
CA PHE A 50 -10.01 -12.43 -0.04
C PHE A 50 -11.26 -11.60 0.22
N ILE A 51 -11.10 -10.53 0.99
CA ILE A 51 -12.14 -9.51 1.20
C ILE A 51 -11.93 -8.42 0.16
N MET A 52 -12.75 -8.48 -0.89
CA MET A 52 -12.73 -7.58 -2.05
C MET A 52 -13.65 -6.36 -1.90
N ASP A 53 -14.39 -6.26 -0.81
CA ASP A 53 -15.29 -5.13 -0.55
C ASP A 53 -15.22 -4.74 0.94
N PRO A 54 -14.09 -4.19 1.40
CA PRO A 54 -14.00 -3.73 2.78
C PRO A 54 -14.63 -2.34 2.93
N ASP A 55 -15.24 -2.07 4.08
CA ASP A 55 -16.06 -0.88 4.38
C ASP A 55 -15.36 0.48 4.19
N PHE A 56 -14.02 0.50 4.12
CA PHE A 56 -13.22 1.70 3.94
C PHE A 56 -12.88 2.01 2.47
N GLN A 57 -13.24 1.14 1.53
CA GLN A 57 -12.93 1.33 0.11
C GLN A 57 -13.95 2.24 -0.58
N ARG A 58 -13.49 2.90 -1.65
CA ARG A 58 -14.37 3.72 -2.49
C ARG A 58 -15.09 2.84 -3.49
N ASP A 59 -16.26 3.31 -3.92
CA ASP A 59 -16.99 2.72 -5.05
C ASP A 59 -16.07 2.51 -6.25
N PHE A 60 -16.31 1.41 -6.97
CA PHE A 60 -15.56 1.09 -8.17
C PHE A 60 -15.87 2.11 -9.29
N ILE A 61 -14.87 2.92 -9.64
CA ILE A 61 -15.01 4.05 -10.60
C ILE A 61 -14.18 3.86 -11.88
N TRP A 62 -13.62 2.67 -12.12
CA TRP A 62 -12.85 2.39 -13.33
C TRP A 62 -13.77 2.08 -14.50
N ASP A 63 -13.68 2.91 -15.54
CA ASP A 63 -14.32 2.64 -16.82
C ASP A 63 -13.63 1.46 -17.53
N GLU A 64 -14.31 0.91 -18.54
CA GLU A 64 -13.79 -0.20 -19.34
C GLU A 64 -12.45 0.17 -20.02
N ALA A 65 -12.28 1.43 -20.43
CA ALA A 65 -11.04 1.89 -21.04
C ALA A 65 -9.82 1.79 -20.11
N LYS A 66 -9.95 2.19 -18.83
CA LYS A 66 -8.89 2.02 -17.82
C LYS A 66 -8.61 0.55 -17.55
N GLN A 67 -9.66 -0.27 -17.49
CA GLN A 67 -9.55 -1.71 -17.31
C GLN A 67 -8.74 -2.33 -18.46
N SER A 68 -9.09 -2.03 -19.71
CA SER A 68 -8.37 -2.53 -20.89
C SER A 68 -6.90 -2.10 -20.91
N LYS A 69 -6.57 -0.85 -20.54
CA LYS A 69 -5.17 -0.39 -20.46
C LYS A 69 -4.34 -1.14 -19.43
N LEU A 70 -4.96 -1.53 -18.31
CA LEU A 70 -4.28 -2.36 -17.31
C LEU A 70 -3.96 -3.74 -17.89
N ILE A 71 -4.93 -4.37 -18.55
CA ILE A 71 -4.75 -5.67 -19.21
C ILE A 71 -3.66 -5.58 -20.30
N GLU A 72 -3.69 -4.54 -21.13
CA GLU A 72 -2.68 -4.29 -22.16
C GLU A 72 -1.28 -4.17 -21.55
N SER A 73 -1.14 -3.45 -20.43
CA SER A 73 0.12 -3.32 -19.71
C SER A 73 0.70 -4.68 -19.28
N VAL A 74 -0.16 -5.59 -18.81
CA VAL A 74 0.23 -6.96 -18.43
C VAL A 74 0.69 -7.76 -19.65
N VAL A 75 -0.04 -7.68 -20.77
CA VAL A 75 0.34 -8.34 -22.03
C VAL A 75 1.67 -7.82 -22.56
N MET A 76 1.91 -6.50 -22.42
CA MET A 76 3.17 -5.84 -22.78
C MET A 76 4.31 -6.10 -21.77
N ARG A 77 4.08 -6.89 -20.71
CA ARG A 77 5.05 -7.19 -19.65
C ARG A 77 5.57 -5.94 -18.92
N ILE A 78 4.75 -4.90 -18.85
CA ILE A 78 5.05 -3.72 -18.05
C ILE A 78 4.85 -4.09 -16.58
N PRO A 79 5.83 -3.80 -15.69
CA PRO A 79 5.71 -4.12 -14.28
C PRO A 79 4.56 -3.33 -13.64
N LEU A 80 3.72 -4.03 -12.88
CA LEU A 80 2.63 -3.40 -12.15
C LEU A 80 3.12 -2.88 -10.79
N PRO A 81 2.48 -1.83 -10.26
CA PRO A 81 2.68 -1.44 -8.86
C PRO A 81 2.36 -2.59 -7.90
N VAL A 82 3.05 -2.59 -6.76
CA VAL A 82 2.80 -3.56 -5.68
C VAL A 82 1.35 -3.49 -5.18
N PHE A 83 0.85 -4.60 -4.66
CA PHE A 83 -0.45 -4.68 -4.00
C PHE A 83 -0.22 -4.75 -2.49
N TYR A 84 -0.99 -3.97 -1.74
CA TYR A 84 -0.94 -3.98 -0.28
C TYR A 84 -2.15 -4.75 0.26
N LEU A 85 -1.86 -5.81 1.01
CA LEU A 85 -2.85 -6.69 1.60
C LEU A 85 -2.63 -6.74 3.12
N ALA A 86 -3.71 -6.79 3.89
CA ALA A 86 -3.70 -7.06 5.31
C ALA A 86 -4.28 -8.46 5.56
N GLU A 87 -3.79 -9.15 6.59
CA GLU A 87 -4.34 -10.44 7.01
C GLU A 87 -5.27 -10.20 8.20
N ASP A 88 -6.49 -10.71 8.16
CA ASP A 88 -7.43 -10.62 9.28
C ASP A 88 -7.18 -11.74 10.32
N GLU A 89 -7.87 -11.68 11.46
CA GLU A 89 -7.73 -12.69 12.53
C GLU A 89 -8.16 -14.11 12.10
N GLN A 90 -8.88 -14.22 10.98
CA GLN A 90 -9.39 -15.48 10.41
C GLN A 90 -8.48 -15.98 9.27
N GLY A 91 -7.38 -15.29 8.97
CA GLY A 91 -6.44 -15.62 7.90
C GLY A 91 -6.91 -15.22 6.50
N ARG A 92 -7.95 -14.39 6.39
CA ARG A 92 -8.42 -13.83 5.12
C ARG A 92 -7.61 -12.60 4.76
N MET A 93 -7.38 -12.41 3.47
CA MET A 93 -6.61 -11.29 2.95
C MET A 93 -7.55 -10.12 2.62
N ILE A 94 -7.41 -8.99 3.31
CA ILE A 94 -8.10 -7.73 3.04
C ILE A 94 -7.25 -6.91 2.08
N VAL A 95 -7.87 -6.44 0.99
CA VAL A 95 -7.18 -5.57 0.03
C VAL A 95 -7.15 -4.13 0.55
N VAL A 96 -5.96 -3.62 0.86
CA VAL A 96 -5.74 -2.25 1.34
C VAL A 96 -5.51 -1.30 0.18
N ASP A 97 -4.71 -1.70 -0.81
CA ASP A 97 -4.51 -0.97 -2.07
C ASP A 97 -4.59 -1.89 -3.29
N GLY A 98 -4.99 -1.31 -4.42
CA GLY A 98 -5.03 -1.99 -5.71
C GLY A 98 -6.33 -2.75 -5.96
N LEU A 99 -7.37 -2.50 -5.16
CA LEU A 99 -8.66 -3.15 -5.32
C LEU A 99 -9.22 -3.01 -6.75
N GLN A 100 -9.23 -1.80 -7.31
CA GLN A 100 -9.73 -1.57 -8.67
C GLN A 100 -8.94 -2.35 -9.74
N ARG A 101 -7.61 -2.51 -9.55
CA ARG A 101 -6.76 -3.33 -10.43
C ARG A 101 -7.10 -4.81 -10.27
N LEU A 102 -7.26 -5.29 -9.05
CA LEU A 102 -7.58 -6.68 -8.74
C LEU A 102 -8.98 -7.07 -9.25
N SER A 103 -9.97 -6.20 -9.05
CA SER A 103 -11.33 -6.34 -9.59
C SER A 103 -11.34 -6.40 -11.11
N THR A 104 -10.45 -5.67 -11.78
CA THR A 104 -10.28 -5.74 -13.25
C THR A 104 -9.84 -7.15 -13.68
N PHE A 105 -8.85 -7.74 -12.98
CA PHE A 105 -8.38 -9.09 -13.29
C PHE A 105 -9.41 -10.18 -12.98
N HIS A 106 -10.26 -9.97 -11.96
CA HIS A 106 -11.32 -10.92 -11.61
C HIS A 106 -12.50 -10.90 -12.57
N ARG A 107 -12.77 -9.76 -13.22
CA ARG A 107 -13.94 -9.59 -14.11
C ARG A 107 -13.67 -9.96 -15.57
N SER A 108 -12.40 -10.00 -15.97
CA SER A 108 -11.97 -10.22 -17.36
C SER A 108 -12.03 -11.68 -17.78
#